data_AF-A0A817PXA8-F1
#
_entry.id   AF-A0A817PXA8-F1
#
_cell.length_a   1.000
_cell.length_b   1.000
_cell.length_c   1.000
_cell.angle_alpha   90.00
_cell.angle_beta   90.00
_cell.angle_gamma   90.00
#
_symmetry.space_group_name_H-M   'P 1'
#
loop_
_entity.id
_entity.type
_entity.pdbx_description
1 polymer ?
#
loop_
_entity_poly.entity_id
_entity_poly.type
_entity_poly.pdbx_seq_one_letter_code
_entity_poly.pdbx_strand_id
1 'polypeptide(L)'
;MDFSKFFDDEFNTADWLNQAFRLQKESNQNVDNYTGTLITKLQMYIQEMNNSIEETSQQAIQQFPRVLREIDVLRHEATLLQEQMHTVRGDIQKVNQDTADGMKNLIELDLVKNRIQSASKALQEADNWVTLSAQIEDTFDSRDTVQIAAKLIAMQQSLKILTDVPDYADRVQRLETLKNRLEALISPTVVDAFNKQDVEIARSFAQVFQSMDRGEQLEDLYVTSVKTRFDGRIKELIDGTNGEHESIFIAIYDYLSNVWQDEVRWSTKIFNHPNRVALSIVLNGLKIFHNKYKNQFNTELQQKQAPSKKRLDILIACKRVSDRKIKGKKVSKAKS
;
A
#
# COMPACT_ATOMS: atom_id res chain seq x y z
N MET A 1 -42.50 -84.22 -22.47
CA MET A 1 -42.02 -83.93 -23.83
C MET A 1 -41.69 -82.47 -23.86
N ASP A 2 -40.45 -82.13 -24.18
CA ASP A 2 -39.99 -80.75 -24.32
C ASP A 2 -40.22 -80.32 -25.77
N PHE A 3 -41.10 -79.33 -25.95
CA PHE A 3 -41.54 -78.85 -27.26
C PHE A 3 -40.81 -77.58 -27.69
N SER A 4 -39.80 -77.13 -26.91
CA SER A 4 -38.90 -76.03 -27.29
C SER A 4 -38.14 -76.31 -28.60
N LYS A 5 -38.02 -77.58 -29.00
CA LYS A 5 -37.38 -78.01 -30.25
C LYS A 5 -38.14 -77.58 -31.51
N PHE A 6 -39.44 -77.26 -31.43
CA PHE A 6 -40.20 -76.78 -32.59
C PHE A 6 -39.87 -75.33 -32.97
N PHE A 7 -39.24 -74.58 -32.08
CA PHE A 7 -38.81 -73.20 -32.32
C PHE A 7 -37.38 -73.10 -32.85
N ASP A 8 -36.72 -74.24 -33.09
CA ASP A 8 -35.38 -74.34 -33.63
C ASP A 8 -35.41 -74.35 -35.16
N ASP A 9 -34.59 -73.54 -35.81
CA ASP A 9 -34.55 -73.39 -37.28
C ASP A 9 -34.10 -74.68 -37.99
N GLU A 10 -33.41 -75.59 -37.28
CA GLU A 10 -32.96 -76.90 -37.80
C GLU A 10 -33.90 -78.07 -37.44
N PHE A 11 -35.17 -77.80 -37.09
CA PHE A 11 -36.09 -78.83 -36.64
C PHE A 11 -36.35 -79.95 -37.66
N ASN A 12 -35.86 -81.17 -37.37
CA ASN A 12 -36.14 -82.36 -38.17
C ASN A 12 -37.34 -83.15 -37.61
N THR A 13 -38.45 -83.11 -38.35
CA THR A 13 -39.71 -83.80 -38.00
C THR A 13 -39.54 -85.32 -37.91
N ALA A 14 -38.73 -85.93 -38.78
CA ALA A 14 -38.54 -87.38 -38.82
C ALA A 14 -37.75 -87.87 -37.60
N ASP A 15 -36.68 -87.16 -37.22
CA ASP A 15 -35.88 -87.50 -36.03
C ASP A 15 -36.67 -87.30 -34.73
N TRP A 16 -37.49 -86.26 -34.68
CA TRP A 16 -38.40 -86.00 -33.56
C TRP A 16 -39.47 -87.09 -33.41
N LEU A 17 -40.14 -87.48 -34.51
CA LEU A 17 -41.10 -88.59 -34.51
C LEU A 17 -40.42 -89.88 -34.04
N ASN A 18 -39.26 -90.21 -34.61
CA ASN A 18 -38.52 -91.40 -34.24
C ASN A 18 -38.12 -91.41 -32.75
N GLN A 19 -37.77 -90.26 -32.17
CA GLN A 19 -37.50 -90.15 -30.72
C GLN A 19 -38.78 -90.29 -29.88
N ALA A 20 -39.90 -89.69 -30.28
CA ALA A 20 -41.18 -89.79 -29.59
C ALA A 20 -41.71 -91.23 -29.54
N PHE A 21 -41.63 -91.97 -30.66
CA PHE A 21 -42.02 -93.38 -30.74
C PHE A 21 -41.02 -94.33 -30.05
N ARG A 22 -39.72 -93.97 -29.96
CA ARG A 22 -38.73 -94.73 -29.18
C ARG A 22 -39.05 -94.72 -27.68
N LEU A 23 -39.45 -93.57 -27.13
CA LEU A 23 -39.87 -93.43 -25.73
C LEU A 23 -41.15 -94.24 -25.41
N GLN A 24 -41.98 -94.54 -26.42
CA GLN A 24 -43.20 -95.35 -26.26
C GLN A 24 -42.93 -96.86 -26.21
N LYS A 25 -41.87 -97.34 -26.87
CA LYS A 25 -41.56 -98.77 -26.98
C LYS A 25 -41.36 -99.47 -25.62
N GLU A 26 -41.10 -98.69 -24.58
CA GLU A 26 -40.96 -99.14 -23.17
C GLU A 26 -42.30 -99.30 -22.43
N SER A 27 -43.42 -98.77 -22.94
CA SER A 27 -44.74 -98.72 -22.25
C SER A 27 -45.82 -99.67 -22.80
N ASN A 28 -45.51 -100.52 -23.79
CA ASN A 28 -46.38 -101.60 -24.30
C ASN A 28 -47.83 -101.19 -24.70
N GLN A 29 -48.08 -99.90 -24.98
CA GLN A 29 -49.37 -99.41 -25.47
C GLN A 29 -49.48 -99.59 -26.98
N ASN A 30 -50.68 -99.92 -27.49
CA ASN A 30 -50.96 -99.98 -28.93
C ASN A 30 -50.49 -98.70 -29.65
N VAL A 31 -49.67 -98.88 -30.68
CA VAL A 31 -49.04 -97.80 -31.46
C VAL A 31 -50.09 -96.81 -31.98
N ASP A 32 -51.24 -97.32 -32.42
CA ASP A 32 -52.33 -96.49 -32.94
C ASP A 32 -52.98 -95.61 -31.85
N ASN A 33 -53.13 -96.13 -30.63
CA ASN A 33 -53.71 -95.36 -29.50
C ASN A 33 -52.79 -94.21 -29.06
N TYR A 34 -51.48 -94.46 -29.05
CA TYR A 34 -50.50 -93.41 -28.72
C TYR A 34 -50.37 -92.39 -29.84
N THR A 35 -50.34 -92.84 -31.10
CA THR A 35 -50.33 -91.95 -32.27
C THR A 35 -51.55 -91.03 -32.26
N GLY A 36 -52.74 -91.59 -31.99
CA GLY A 36 -53.96 -90.81 -31.80
C GLY A 36 -53.83 -89.80 -30.67
N THR A 37 -53.30 -90.21 -29.50
CA THR A 37 -53.09 -89.32 -28.35
C THR A 37 -52.08 -88.21 -28.63
N LEU A 38 -51.00 -88.49 -29.37
CA LEU A 38 -49.98 -87.52 -29.75
C LEU A 38 -50.53 -86.51 -30.76
N ILE A 39 -51.29 -86.97 -31.75
CA ILE A 39 -51.98 -86.11 -32.71
C ILE A 39 -52.96 -85.18 -31.97
N THR A 40 -53.78 -85.71 -31.07
CA THR A 40 -54.71 -84.88 -30.28
C THR A 40 -53.97 -83.85 -29.43
N LYS A 41 -52.83 -84.20 -28.82
CA LYS A 41 -52.00 -83.26 -28.07
C LYS A 41 -51.42 -82.16 -28.96
N LEU A 42 -50.84 -82.52 -30.11
CA LEU A 42 -50.33 -81.53 -31.08
C LEU A 42 -51.46 -80.62 -31.60
N GLN A 43 -52.64 -81.16 -31.85
CA GLN A 43 -53.82 -80.38 -32.24
C GLN A 43 -54.25 -79.40 -31.15
N MET A 44 -54.26 -79.82 -29.88
CA MET A 44 -54.53 -78.92 -28.75
C MET A 44 -53.46 -77.82 -28.64
N TYR A 45 -52.17 -78.14 -28.82
CA TYR A 45 -51.10 -77.13 -28.81
C TYR A 45 -51.21 -76.14 -29.97
N ILE A 46 -51.53 -76.61 -31.18
CA ILE A 46 -51.78 -75.73 -32.33
C ILE A 46 -52.96 -74.80 -32.00
N GLN A 47 -54.02 -75.32 -31.38
CA GLN A 47 -55.16 -74.50 -30.97
C GLN A 47 -54.79 -73.48 -29.89
N GLU A 48 -54.05 -73.89 -28.85
CA GLU A 48 -53.58 -73.00 -27.77
C GLU A 48 -52.64 -71.91 -28.31
N MET A 49 -51.72 -72.27 -29.21
CA MET A 49 -50.81 -71.31 -29.85
C MET A 49 -51.56 -70.33 -30.72
N ASN A 50 -52.49 -70.80 -31.56
CA ASN A 50 -53.31 -69.93 -32.39
C ASN A 50 -54.16 -68.99 -31.53
N ASN A 51 -54.76 -69.49 -30.46
CA ASN A 51 -55.55 -68.66 -29.53
C ASN A 51 -54.67 -67.61 -28.83
N SER A 52 -53.46 -67.98 -28.38
CA SER A 52 -52.52 -67.05 -27.74
C SER A 52 -52.01 -65.98 -28.71
N ILE A 53 -51.67 -66.36 -29.94
CA ILE A 53 -51.29 -65.41 -31.00
C ILE A 53 -52.45 -64.48 -31.30
N GLU A 54 -53.67 -65.01 -31.42
CA GLU A 54 -54.86 -64.22 -31.69
C GLU A 54 -55.17 -63.25 -30.55
N GLU A 55 -55.09 -63.70 -29.29
CA GLU A 55 -55.28 -62.85 -28.11
C GLU A 55 -54.22 -61.74 -28.04
N THR A 56 -52.94 -62.08 -28.22
CA THR A 56 -51.85 -61.11 -28.18
C THR A 56 -51.94 -60.11 -29.35
N SER A 57 -52.32 -60.60 -30.54
CA SER A 57 -52.54 -59.78 -31.73
C SER A 57 -53.72 -58.82 -31.52
N GLN A 58 -54.84 -59.30 -30.99
CA GLN A 58 -55.99 -58.45 -30.67
C GLN A 58 -55.63 -57.41 -29.61
N GLN A 59 -54.89 -57.78 -28.56
CA GLN A 59 -54.41 -56.83 -27.55
C GLN A 59 -53.47 -55.77 -28.16
N ALA A 60 -52.53 -56.17 -29.04
CA ALA A 60 -51.65 -55.25 -29.74
C ALA A 60 -52.45 -54.28 -30.64
N ILE A 61 -53.40 -54.80 -31.43
CA ILE A 61 -54.29 -54.00 -32.29
C ILE A 61 -55.12 -53.01 -31.47
N GLN A 62 -55.58 -53.40 -30.28
CA GLN A 62 -56.33 -52.51 -29.39
C GLN A 62 -55.45 -51.42 -28.75
N GLN A 63 -54.18 -51.70 -28.46
CA GLN A 63 -53.27 -50.75 -27.82
C GLN A 63 -52.59 -49.79 -28.80
N PHE A 64 -52.37 -50.19 -30.06
CA PHE A 64 -51.70 -49.35 -31.07
C PHE A 64 -52.31 -47.95 -31.24
N PRO A 65 -53.65 -47.77 -31.33
CA PRO A 65 -54.26 -46.44 -31.45
C PRO A 65 -54.02 -45.52 -30.25
N ARG A 66 -53.76 -46.10 -29.06
CA ARG A 66 -53.40 -45.33 -27.86
C ARG A 66 -51.95 -44.89 -27.93
N VAL A 67 -51.03 -45.81 -28.27
CA VAL A 67 -49.60 -45.49 -28.42
C VAL A 67 -49.38 -44.45 -29.52
N LEU A 68 -50.09 -44.54 -30.65
CA LEU A 68 -50.01 -43.53 -31.72
C LEU A 68 -50.46 -42.15 -31.22
N ARG A 69 -51.55 -42.08 -30.44
CA ARG A 69 -51.98 -40.81 -29.82
C ARG A 69 -50.95 -40.27 -28.83
N GLU A 70 -50.35 -41.12 -28.01
CA GLU A 70 -49.30 -40.71 -27.07
C GLU A 70 -48.05 -40.20 -27.81
N ILE A 71 -47.67 -40.83 -28.93
CA ILE A 71 -46.57 -40.36 -29.80
C ILE A 71 -46.91 -39.00 -30.43
N ASP A 72 -48.14 -38.80 -30.91
CA ASP A 72 -48.57 -37.52 -31.49
C ASP A 72 -48.56 -36.39 -30.45
N VAL A 73 -49.01 -36.67 -29.23
CA VAL A 73 -48.94 -35.72 -28.10
C VAL A 73 -47.48 -35.39 -27.77
N LEU A 74 -46.62 -36.40 -27.63
CA LEU A 74 -45.21 -36.20 -27.33
C LEU A 74 -44.50 -35.41 -28.44
N ARG A 75 -44.84 -35.67 -29.71
CA ARG A 75 -44.34 -34.89 -30.84
C ARG A 75 -44.76 -33.43 -30.73
N HIS A 76 -46.02 -33.17 -30.38
CA HIS A 76 -46.52 -31.80 -30.22
C HIS A 76 -45.83 -31.06 -29.06
N GLU A 77 -45.68 -31.72 -27.91
CA GLU A 77 -44.96 -31.18 -26.75
C GLU A 77 -43.49 -30.90 -27.07
N ALA A 78 -42.81 -31.80 -27.79
CA ALA A 78 -41.44 -31.59 -28.23
C ALA A 78 -41.31 -30.39 -29.18
N THR A 79 -42.26 -30.20 -30.10
CA THR A 79 -42.26 -29.02 -30.99
C THR A 79 -42.51 -27.72 -30.21
N LEU A 80 -43.44 -27.74 -29.24
CA LEU A 80 -43.69 -26.59 -28.38
C LEU A 80 -42.46 -26.24 -27.53
N LEU A 81 -41.80 -27.25 -26.96
CA LEU A 81 -40.58 -27.05 -26.19
C LEU A 81 -39.47 -26.47 -27.06
N GLN A 82 -39.34 -26.90 -28.31
CA GLN A 82 -38.37 -26.37 -29.26
C GLN A 82 -38.62 -24.87 -29.53
N GLU A 83 -39.87 -24.48 -29.74
CA GLU A 83 -40.26 -23.07 -29.94
C GLU A 83 -39.99 -22.23 -28.68
N GLN A 84 -40.31 -22.76 -27.50
CA GLN A 84 -40.03 -22.11 -26.22
C GLN A 84 -38.52 -21.94 -25.99
N MET A 85 -37.71 -22.97 -26.26
CA MET A 85 -36.26 -22.90 -26.15
C MET A 85 -35.66 -21.86 -27.10
N HIS A 86 -36.20 -21.74 -28.32
CA HIS A 86 -35.76 -20.70 -29.26
C HIS A 86 -36.08 -19.30 -28.73
N THR A 87 -37.27 -19.12 -28.15
CA THR A 87 -37.68 -17.84 -27.55
C THR A 87 -36.79 -17.47 -26.37
N VAL A 88 -36.59 -18.41 -25.43
CA VAL A 88 -35.72 -18.21 -24.26
C VAL A 88 -34.29 -17.90 -24.68
N ARG A 89 -33.77 -18.55 -25.73
CA ARG A 89 -32.45 -18.24 -26.28
C ARG A 89 -32.37 -16.79 -26.79
N GLY A 90 -33.41 -16.32 -27.48
CA GLY A 90 -33.53 -14.92 -27.92
C GLY A 90 -33.54 -13.94 -26.75
N ASP A 91 -34.31 -14.25 -25.71
CA ASP A 91 -34.39 -13.43 -24.50
C ASP A 91 -33.05 -13.35 -23.78
N ILE A 92 -32.33 -14.47 -23.63
CA ILE A 92 -30.98 -14.50 -23.04
C ILE A 92 -30.01 -13.64 -23.86
N GLN A 93 -30.07 -13.74 -25.19
CA GLN A 93 -29.20 -12.95 -26.05
C GLN A 93 -29.49 -11.46 -25.93
N LYS A 94 -30.76 -11.08 -25.87
CA LYS A 94 -31.18 -9.69 -25.65
C LYS A 94 -30.74 -9.18 -24.29
N VAL A 95 -30.97 -9.95 -23.21
CA VAL A 95 -30.54 -9.58 -21.85
C VAL A 95 -29.02 -9.42 -21.79
N ASN A 96 -28.25 -10.32 -22.41
CA ASN A 96 -26.79 -10.18 -22.45
C ASN A 96 -26.35 -8.91 -23.18
N GLN A 97 -27.00 -8.57 -24.29
CA GLN A 97 -26.69 -7.37 -25.05
C GLN A 97 -27.07 -6.10 -24.29
N ASP A 98 -28.29 -6.04 -23.74
CA ASP A 98 -28.76 -4.95 -22.89
C ASP A 98 -27.86 -4.77 -21.64
N THR A 99 -27.39 -5.88 -21.07
CA THR A 99 -26.45 -5.86 -19.93
C THR A 99 -25.07 -5.34 -20.34
N ALA A 100 -24.57 -5.72 -21.51
CA ALA A 100 -23.28 -5.23 -22.02
C ALA A 100 -23.34 -3.71 -22.29
N ASP A 101 -24.41 -3.23 -22.92
CA ASP A 101 -24.64 -1.81 -23.16
C ASP A 101 -24.83 -1.04 -21.84
N GLY A 102 -25.59 -1.62 -20.90
CA GLY A 102 -25.75 -1.07 -19.55
C GLY A 102 -24.42 -0.96 -18.80
N MET A 103 -23.56 -1.99 -18.88
CA MET A 103 -22.24 -1.99 -18.27
C MET A 103 -21.32 -0.93 -18.89
N LYS A 104 -21.35 -0.77 -20.21
CA LYS A 104 -20.61 0.28 -20.90
C LYS A 104 -21.04 1.67 -20.42
N ASN A 105 -22.34 1.92 -20.33
CA ASN A 105 -22.89 3.18 -19.83
C ASN A 105 -22.48 3.44 -18.37
N LEU A 106 -22.45 2.41 -17.51
CA LEU A 106 -21.98 2.52 -16.14
C LEU A 106 -20.50 2.92 -16.05
N ILE A 107 -19.64 2.36 -16.92
CA ILE A 107 -18.22 2.72 -16.99
C ILE A 107 -18.06 4.19 -17.43
N GLU A 108 -18.78 4.61 -18.46
CA GLU A 108 -18.75 6.01 -18.92
C GLU A 108 -19.24 6.97 -17.82
N LEU A 109 -20.29 6.60 -17.08
CA LEU A 109 -20.79 7.37 -15.96
C LEU A 109 -19.77 7.45 -14.82
N ASP A 110 -19.09 6.34 -14.48
CA ASP A 110 -18.07 6.32 -13.45
C ASP A 110 -16.87 7.22 -13.82
N LEU A 111 -16.44 7.19 -15.08
CA LEU A 111 -15.40 8.10 -15.58
C LEU A 111 -15.80 9.57 -15.43
N VAL A 112 -17.03 9.91 -15.82
CA VAL A 112 -17.56 11.28 -15.66
C VAL A 112 -17.65 11.65 -14.18
N LYS A 113 -18.14 10.75 -13.31
CA LYS A 113 -18.22 10.96 -11.87
C LYS A 113 -16.85 11.21 -11.25
N ASN A 114 -15.84 10.40 -11.59
CA ASN A 114 -14.48 10.57 -11.09
C ASN A 114 -13.90 11.92 -11.55
N ARG A 115 -14.13 12.32 -12.80
CA ARG A 115 -13.72 13.64 -13.30
C ARG A 115 -14.41 14.78 -12.55
N ILE A 116 -15.72 14.68 -12.32
CA ILE A 116 -16.49 15.68 -11.56
C ILE A 116 -16.00 15.75 -10.11
N GLN A 117 -15.73 14.62 -9.46
CA GLN A 117 -15.21 14.61 -8.09
C GLN A 117 -13.82 15.23 -7.99
N SER A 118 -12.92 14.95 -8.93
CA SER A 118 -11.61 15.58 -9.00
C SER A 118 -11.72 17.09 -9.26
N ALA A 119 -12.56 17.51 -10.21
CA ALA A 119 -12.81 18.92 -10.48
C ALA A 119 -13.45 19.64 -9.29
N SER A 120 -14.40 19.01 -8.60
CA SER A 120 -15.03 19.54 -7.39
C SER A 120 -14.02 19.74 -6.26
N LYS A 121 -13.11 18.77 -6.05
CA LYS A 121 -12.02 18.91 -5.07
C LYS A 121 -11.07 20.04 -5.45
N ALA A 122 -10.68 20.14 -6.72
CA ALA A 122 -9.83 21.22 -7.20
C ALA A 122 -10.51 22.59 -7.04
N LEU A 123 -11.81 22.71 -7.34
CA LEU A 123 -12.57 23.96 -7.16
C LEU A 123 -12.70 24.34 -5.68
N GLN A 124 -13.04 23.39 -4.81
CA GLN A 124 -13.09 23.62 -3.37
C GLN A 124 -11.74 24.10 -2.85
N GLU A 125 -10.65 23.52 -3.35
CA GLU A 125 -9.32 23.87 -2.91
C GLU A 125 -8.83 25.21 -3.48
N ALA A 126 -9.28 25.57 -4.68
CA ALA A 126 -9.10 26.90 -5.24
C ALA A 126 -9.83 27.97 -4.42
N ASP A 127 -11.07 27.69 -3.98
CA ASP A 127 -11.85 28.58 -3.13
C ASP A 127 -11.22 28.72 -1.73
N ASN A 128 -10.76 27.60 -1.15
CA ASN A 128 -9.98 27.59 0.09
C ASN A 128 -8.73 28.47 -0.05
N TRP A 129 -7.97 28.32 -1.15
CA TRP A 129 -6.79 29.15 -1.41
C TRP A 129 -7.14 30.64 -1.47
N VAL A 130 -8.19 31.03 -2.21
CA VAL A 130 -8.62 32.43 -2.32
C VAL A 130 -9.01 32.99 -0.96
N THR A 131 -9.82 32.25 -0.19
CA THR A 131 -10.26 32.63 1.15
C THR A 131 -9.08 32.78 2.11
N LEU A 132 -8.18 31.79 2.15
CA LEU A 132 -6.98 31.85 2.98
C LEU A 132 -6.07 33.00 2.57
N SER A 133 -5.92 33.23 1.27
CA SER A 133 -5.09 34.30 0.72
C SER A 133 -5.63 35.70 0.99
N ALA A 134 -6.95 35.87 1.12
CA ALA A 134 -7.56 37.12 1.54
C ALA A 134 -7.38 37.36 3.05
N GLN A 135 -7.53 36.31 3.86
CA GLN A 135 -7.47 36.43 5.33
C GLN A 135 -6.05 36.37 5.90
N ILE A 136 -5.05 35.95 5.12
CA ILE A 136 -3.71 35.72 5.66
C ILE A 136 -3.08 37.01 6.16
N GLU A 137 -3.30 38.13 5.47
CA GLU A 137 -2.77 39.45 5.86
C GLU A 137 -3.34 39.90 7.21
N ASP A 138 -4.65 39.79 7.41
CA ASP A 138 -5.29 40.11 8.69
C ASP A 138 -4.75 39.23 9.84
N THR A 139 -4.44 37.96 9.57
CA THR A 139 -3.80 37.10 10.56
C THR A 139 -2.33 37.41 10.80
N PHE A 140 -1.63 38.01 9.85
CA PHE A 140 -0.29 38.53 10.11
C PHE A 140 -0.32 39.73 11.07
N ASP A 141 -1.40 40.53 11.04
CA ASP A 141 -1.58 41.66 11.95
C ASP A 141 -1.85 41.23 13.39
N SER A 142 -2.50 40.08 13.60
CA SER A 142 -2.73 39.53 14.95
C SER A 142 -1.46 38.99 15.62
N ARG A 143 -0.37 38.79 14.85
CA ARG A 143 0.93 38.23 15.29
C ARG A 143 0.87 36.86 15.98
N ASP A 144 -0.24 36.13 15.84
CA ASP A 144 -0.35 34.77 16.35
C ASP A 144 0.37 33.79 15.42
N THR A 145 1.60 33.43 15.79
CA THR A 145 2.49 32.58 14.99
C THR A 145 1.92 31.19 14.72
N VAL A 146 1.09 30.66 15.63
CA VAL A 146 0.52 29.31 15.49
C VAL A 146 -0.62 29.33 14.49
N GLN A 147 -1.49 30.35 14.56
CA GLN A 147 -2.57 30.52 13.59
C GLN A 147 -2.06 30.83 12.19
N ILE A 148 -1.05 31.69 12.06
CA ILE A 148 -0.44 32.00 10.76
C ILE A 148 0.16 30.72 10.16
N ALA A 149 0.92 29.94 10.94
CA ALA A 149 1.48 28.67 10.48
C ALA A 149 0.40 27.69 10.01
N ALA A 150 -0.70 27.54 10.77
CA ALA A 150 -1.81 26.67 10.41
C ALA A 150 -2.44 27.08 9.06
N LYS A 151 -2.64 28.39 8.83
CA LYS A 151 -3.15 28.89 7.55
C LYS A 151 -2.17 28.66 6.40
N LEU A 152 -0.87 28.83 6.60
CA LEU A 152 0.14 28.54 5.58
C LEU A 152 0.21 27.05 5.23
N ILE A 153 0.05 26.16 6.21
CA ILE A 153 -0.03 24.71 5.99
C ILE A 153 -1.28 24.37 5.17
N ALA A 154 -2.42 24.96 5.50
CA ALA A 154 -3.65 24.78 4.72
C ALA A 154 -3.46 25.26 3.28
N MET A 155 -2.89 26.46 3.07
CA MET A 155 -2.55 26.98 1.74
C MET A 155 -1.58 26.06 0.98
N GLN A 156 -0.63 25.44 1.67
CA GLN A 156 0.30 24.48 1.08
C GLN A 156 -0.39 23.18 0.66
N GLN A 157 -1.33 22.67 1.47
CA GLN A 157 -2.18 21.55 1.08
C GLN A 157 -3.03 21.91 -0.14
N SER A 158 -3.48 23.17 -0.21
CA SER A 158 -4.22 23.66 -1.37
C SER A 158 -3.44 23.60 -2.66
N LEU A 159 -2.20 24.07 -2.61
CA LEU A 159 -1.31 24.04 -3.76
C LEU A 159 -0.98 22.62 -4.23
N LYS A 160 -0.92 21.63 -3.33
CA LYS A 160 -0.64 20.23 -3.72
C LYS A 160 -1.72 19.64 -4.63
N ILE A 161 -2.97 20.11 -4.53
CA ILE A 161 -4.08 19.66 -5.38
C ILE A 161 -4.19 20.50 -6.66
N LEU A 162 -3.72 21.74 -6.63
CA LEU A 162 -3.86 22.74 -7.70
C LEU A 162 -2.65 22.80 -8.66
N THR A 163 -1.96 21.68 -8.90
CA THR A 163 -0.73 21.64 -9.70
C THR A 163 -0.92 22.01 -11.18
N ASP A 164 -2.12 21.78 -11.71
CA ASP A 164 -2.41 21.89 -13.15
C ASP A 164 -2.98 23.26 -13.56
N VAL A 165 -2.93 24.26 -12.66
CA VAL A 165 -3.46 25.60 -12.91
C VAL A 165 -2.36 26.50 -13.51
N PRO A 166 -2.65 27.31 -14.54
CA PRO A 166 -1.64 28.14 -15.21
C PRO A 166 -0.94 29.16 -14.29
N ASP A 167 -1.55 29.55 -13.18
CA ASP A 167 -1.01 30.49 -12.18
C ASP A 167 -0.29 29.79 -11.01
N TYR A 168 -0.05 28.48 -11.11
CA TYR A 168 0.57 27.69 -10.05
C TYR A 168 1.93 28.26 -9.60
N ALA A 169 2.78 28.69 -10.54
CA ALA A 169 4.08 29.26 -10.24
C ALA A 169 3.99 30.53 -9.37
N ASP A 170 3.07 31.44 -9.71
CA ASP A 170 2.84 32.69 -8.97
C ASP A 170 2.30 32.41 -7.57
N ARG A 171 1.40 31.42 -7.43
CA ARG A 171 0.86 30.99 -6.14
C ARG A 171 1.93 30.37 -5.24
N VAL A 172 2.81 29.54 -5.80
CA VAL A 172 3.97 28.99 -5.08
C VAL A 172 4.88 30.11 -4.60
N GLN A 173 5.21 31.07 -5.46
CA GLN A 173 6.04 32.22 -5.09
C GLN A 173 5.40 33.05 -3.98
N ARG A 174 4.08 33.26 -4.02
CA ARG A 174 3.34 33.95 -2.96
C ARG A 174 3.41 33.18 -1.64
N LEU A 175 3.21 31.85 -1.66
CA LEU A 175 3.32 31.03 -0.46
C LEU A 175 4.73 31.11 0.13
N GLU A 176 5.77 31.03 -0.70
CA GLU A 176 7.15 31.14 -0.23
C GLU A 176 7.47 32.52 0.36
N THR A 177 6.90 33.59 -0.20
CA THR A 177 7.02 34.94 0.35
C THR A 177 6.37 35.05 1.73
N LEU A 178 5.18 34.47 1.90
CA LEU A 178 4.48 34.46 3.19
C LEU A 178 5.21 33.60 4.23
N LYS A 179 5.75 32.44 3.82
CA LYS A 179 6.61 31.62 4.68
C LYS A 179 7.87 32.36 5.12
N ASN A 180 8.56 33.05 4.20
CA ASN A 180 9.72 33.89 4.52
C ASN A 180 9.37 34.99 5.54
N ARG A 181 8.20 35.63 5.39
CA ARG A 181 7.74 36.66 6.32
C ARG A 181 7.46 36.10 7.72
N LEU A 182 6.81 34.95 7.81
CA LEU A 182 6.59 34.28 9.09
C LEU A 182 7.92 33.85 9.73
N GLU A 183 8.85 33.31 8.95
CA GLU A 183 10.20 32.97 9.42
C GLU A 183 10.92 34.20 9.99
N ALA A 184 10.89 35.34 9.29
CA ALA A 184 11.50 36.57 9.78
C ALA A 184 10.86 37.08 11.09
N LEU A 185 9.56 36.87 11.28
CA LEU A 185 8.84 37.23 12.49
C LEU A 185 9.19 36.32 13.67
N ILE A 186 9.35 35.02 13.42
CA ILE A 186 9.64 34.00 14.44
C ILE A 186 11.15 33.91 14.76
N SER A 187 12.04 34.27 13.82
CA SER A 187 13.49 34.14 13.98
C SER A 187 14.04 34.78 15.26
N PRO A 188 13.67 36.02 15.64
CA PRO A 188 14.16 36.64 16.86
C PRO A 188 13.71 35.91 18.13
N THR A 189 12.44 35.48 18.19
CA THR A 189 11.89 34.76 19.36
C THR A 189 12.49 33.37 19.50
N VAL A 190 12.75 32.70 18.37
CA VAL A 190 13.44 31.41 18.35
C VAL A 190 14.89 31.53 18.76
N VAL A 191 15.61 32.54 18.27
CA VAL A 191 17.01 32.81 18.68
C VAL A 191 17.07 33.14 20.18
N ASP A 192 16.12 33.90 20.72
CA ASP A 192 16.04 34.18 22.15
C ASP A 192 15.75 32.91 22.98
N ALA A 193 14.82 32.07 22.52
CA ALA A 193 14.55 30.76 23.14
C ALA A 193 15.80 29.85 23.11
N PHE A 194 16.56 29.85 22.01
CA PHE A 194 17.83 29.12 21.89
C PHE A 194 18.90 29.66 22.84
N ASN A 195 18.98 30.98 23.01
CA ASN A 195 19.92 31.60 23.94
C ASN A 195 19.57 31.28 25.40
N LYS A 196 18.27 31.22 25.74
CA LYS A 196 17.75 30.87 27.06
C LYS A 196 17.69 29.36 27.33
N GLN A 197 18.00 28.53 26.33
CA GLN A 197 17.83 27.06 26.35
C GLN A 197 16.42 26.60 26.75
N ASP A 198 15.39 27.35 26.36
CA ASP A 198 14.00 26.96 26.61
C ASP A 198 13.57 25.84 25.65
N VAL A 199 13.41 24.64 26.21
CA VAL A 199 13.09 23.43 25.43
C VAL A 199 11.62 23.41 24.97
N GLU A 200 10.71 23.99 25.74
CA GLU A 200 9.27 23.95 25.45
C GLU A 200 8.96 24.85 24.26
N ILE A 201 9.42 26.11 24.33
CA ILE A 201 9.23 27.09 23.27
C ILE A 201 9.95 26.64 21.99
N ALA A 202 11.20 26.19 22.10
CA ALA A 202 11.95 25.70 20.96
C ALA A 202 11.31 24.48 20.29
N ARG A 203 10.72 23.54 21.04
CA ARG A 203 10.02 22.38 20.48
C ARG A 203 8.74 22.80 19.74
N SER A 204 7.96 23.72 20.30
CA SER A 204 6.74 24.20 19.66
C SER A 204 7.02 24.87 18.30
N PHE A 205 8.05 25.73 18.25
CA PHE A 205 8.48 26.33 17.00
C PHE A 205 9.13 25.31 16.05
N ALA A 206 9.88 24.32 16.56
CA ALA A 206 10.42 23.25 15.73
C ALA A 206 9.34 22.45 15.00
N GLN A 207 8.23 22.15 15.68
CA GLN A 207 7.07 21.51 15.05
C GLN A 207 6.46 22.40 13.95
N VAL A 208 6.30 23.70 14.22
CA VAL A 208 5.80 24.68 13.26
C VAL A 208 6.70 24.76 12.01
N PHE A 209 8.02 24.87 12.18
CA PHE A 209 8.98 24.88 11.07
C PHE A 209 9.00 23.56 10.30
N GLN A 210 8.86 22.42 10.98
CA GLN A 210 8.77 21.12 10.32
C GLN A 210 7.47 20.99 9.50
N SER A 211 6.33 21.46 10.03
CA SER A 211 5.05 21.44 9.31
C SER A 211 5.02 22.37 8.09
N MET A 212 5.89 23.39 8.04
CA MET A 212 6.03 24.30 6.89
C MET A 212 7.06 23.82 5.85
N ASP A 213 7.64 22.63 6.02
CA ASP A 213 8.77 22.09 5.25
C ASP A 213 10.03 22.99 5.32
N ARG A 214 10.26 23.65 6.46
CA ARG A 214 11.40 24.56 6.71
C ARG A 214 12.33 24.11 7.85
N GLY A 215 12.53 22.80 7.97
CA GLY A 215 13.40 22.22 8.99
C GLY A 215 14.86 22.66 8.85
N GLU A 216 15.38 22.82 7.63
CA GLU A 216 16.78 23.19 7.40
C GLU A 216 17.11 24.62 7.84
N GLN A 217 16.18 25.57 7.65
CA GLN A 217 16.36 26.96 8.09
C GLN A 217 16.43 27.06 9.62
N LEU A 218 15.66 26.23 10.33
CA LEU A 218 15.73 26.15 11.79
C LEU A 218 17.09 25.62 12.26
N GLU A 219 17.64 24.61 11.56
CA GLU A 219 18.99 24.10 11.81
C GLU A 219 20.04 25.20 11.61
N ASP A 220 19.94 25.99 10.53
CA ASP A 220 20.88 27.09 10.24
C ASP A 220 20.78 28.25 11.26
N LEU A 221 19.57 28.62 11.68
CA LEU A 221 19.34 29.63 12.72
C LEU A 221 19.92 29.17 14.06
N TYR A 222 19.73 27.91 14.42
CA TYR A 222 20.30 27.33 15.63
C TYR A 222 21.84 27.26 15.57
N VAL A 223 22.41 26.84 14.46
CA VAL A 223 23.88 26.85 14.28
C VAL A 223 24.43 28.26 14.38
N THR A 224 23.73 29.26 13.83
CA THR A 224 24.14 30.67 13.87
C THR A 224 24.04 31.29 15.27
N SER A 225 22.99 30.96 16.04
CA SER A 225 22.83 31.44 17.42
C SER A 225 23.91 30.85 18.33
N VAL A 226 24.14 29.55 18.24
CA VAL A 226 25.19 28.83 18.97
C VAL A 226 26.56 29.40 18.60
N LYS A 227 26.83 29.63 17.31
CA LYS A 227 28.06 30.26 16.81
C LYS A 227 28.32 31.63 17.45
N THR A 228 27.30 32.49 17.52
CA THR A 228 27.40 33.83 18.11
C THR A 228 27.69 33.77 19.61
N ARG A 229 27.03 32.87 20.34
CA ARG A 229 27.27 32.64 21.77
C ARG A 229 28.69 32.13 22.03
N PHE A 230 29.17 31.19 21.22
CA PHE A 230 30.56 30.72 21.26
C PHE A 230 31.54 31.87 20.97
N ASP A 231 31.25 32.72 19.99
CA ASP A 231 32.12 33.84 19.61
C ASP A 231 32.32 34.85 20.74
N GLY A 232 31.23 35.20 21.43
CA GLY A 232 31.25 36.10 22.59
C GLY A 232 31.98 35.50 23.78
N ARG A 233 31.68 34.24 24.13
CA ARG A 233 32.32 33.58 25.28
C ARG A 233 33.82 33.34 25.07
N ILE A 234 34.25 33.04 23.85
CA ILE A 234 35.68 32.93 23.53
C ILE A 234 36.37 34.30 23.65
N LYS A 235 35.72 35.43 23.33
CA LYS A 235 36.29 36.78 23.57
C LYS A 235 36.49 37.03 25.05
N GLU A 236 35.46 36.81 25.87
CA GLU A 236 35.54 37.00 27.32
C GLU A 236 36.66 36.15 27.96
N LEU A 237 36.80 34.90 27.52
CA LEU A 237 37.85 34.01 28.02
C LEU A 237 39.25 34.40 27.55
N ILE A 238 39.38 35.08 26.41
CA ILE A 238 40.65 35.60 25.92
C ILE A 238 41.03 36.87 26.69
N ASP A 239 40.09 37.79 26.84
CA ASP A 239 40.29 39.09 27.47
C ASP A 239 40.46 38.99 29.00
N GLY A 240 39.86 37.98 29.63
CA GLY A 240 39.91 37.77 31.09
C GLY A 240 41.19 37.13 31.64
N THR A 241 42.08 36.63 30.77
CA THR A 241 43.32 35.95 31.18
C THR A 241 44.55 36.74 30.74
N ASN A 242 45.30 37.25 31.71
CA ASN A 242 46.55 38.00 31.52
C ASN A 242 47.70 37.09 31.04
N GLY A 243 47.63 36.56 29.81
CA GLY A 243 48.79 36.03 29.07
C GLY A 243 49.27 34.62 29.42
N GLU A 244 48.53 33.83 30.21
CA GLU A 244 48.83 32.41 30.42
C GLU A 244 48.12 31.53 29.37
N HIS A 245 48.76 31.35 28.22
CA HIS A 245 48.21 30.55 27.11
C HIS A 245 47.79 29.14 27.53
N GLU A 246 48.54 28.46 28.42
CA GLU A 246 48.15 27.13 28.90
C GLU A 246 46.78 27.11 29.60
N SER A 247 46.51 28.11 30.43
CA SER A 247 45.24 28.26 31.14
C SER A 247 44.10 28.58 30.17
N ILE A 248 44.37 29.43 29.17
CA ILE A 248 43.43 29.77 28.08
C ILE A 248 43.03 28.51 27.29
N PHE A 249 44.01 27.67 26.90
CA PHE A 249 43.71 26.43 26.17
C PHE A 249 42.91 25.45 27.00
N ILE A 250 43.26 25.25 28.28
CA ILE A 250 42.53 24.32 29.15
C ILE A 250 41.08 24.81 29.34
N ALA A 251 40.90 26.09 29.68
CA ALA A 251 39.58 26.69 29.87
C ALA A 251 38.70 26.60 28.61
N ILE A 252 39.28 26.84 27.43
CA ILE A 252 38.55 26.72 26.16
C ILE A 252 38.23 25.25 25.82
N TYR A 253 39.15 24.31 26.04
CA TYR A 253 38.89 22.89 25.80
C TYR A 253 37.82 22.32 26.73
N ASP A 254 37.81 22.75 27.99
CA ASP A 254 36.77 22.39 28.96
C ASP A 254 35.43 23.02 28.60
N TYR A 255 35.42 24.29 28.21
CA TYR A 255 34.22 24.97 27.71
C TYR A 255 33.67 24.29 26.44
N LEU A 256 34.49 24.01 25.44
CA LEU A 256 34.08 23.30 24.22
C LEU A 256 33.54 21.90 24.51
N SER A 257 34.12 21.19 25.48
CA SER A 257 33.66 19.84 25.85
C SER A 257 32.32 19.86 26.59
N ASN A 258 32.11 20.83 27.48
CA ASN A 258 30.86 20.99 28.21
C ASN A 258 29.74 21.45 27.27
N VAL A 259 29.98 22.47 26.45
CA VAL A 259 28.98 22.93 25.48
C VAL A 259 28.66 21.83 24.47
N TRP A 260 29.63 21.01 24.05
CA TRP A 260 29.32 19.86 23.20
C TRP A 260 28.38 18.87 23.86
N GLN A 261 28.58 18.54 25.14
CA GLN A 261 27.69 17.62 25.87
C GLN A 261 26.29 18.20 26.06
N ASP A 262 26.21 19.48 26.40
CA ASP A 262 24.95 20.16 26.65
C ASP A 262 24.15 20.36 25.35
N GLU A 263 24.80 20.78 24.27
CA GLU A 263 24.14 20.97 22.97
C GLU A 263 23.77 19.64 22.30
N VAL A 264 24.50 18.54 22.52
CA VAL A 264 24.08 17.19 22.06
C VAL A 264 22.84 16.71 22.84
N ARG A 265 22.78 16.94 24.16
CA ARG A 265 21.61 16.61 24.97
C ARG A 265 20.40 17.49 24.66
N TRP A 266 20.62 18.72 24.25
CA TRP A 266 19.57 19.66 23.89
C TRP A 266 19.05 19.42 22.46
N SER A 267 19.94 19.22 21.49
CA SER A 267 19.58 18.93 20.09
C SER A 267 18.85 17.60 19.90
N THR A 268 19.15 16.57 20.71
CA THR A 268 18.41 15.29 20.70
C THR A 268 16.95 15.44 21.15
N LYS A 269 16.59 16.50 21.87
CA LYS A 269 15.23 16.75 22.36
C LYS A 269 14.35 17.56 21.40
N ILE A 270 14.95 18.18 20.38
CA ILE A 270 14.32 19.19 19.52
C ILE A 270 14.42 18.84 18.04
N PHE A 271 15.53 18.25 17.59
CA PHE A 271 15.76 17.93 16.18
C PHE A 271 15.71 16.42 15.91
N ASN A 272 15.16 16.03 14.76
CA ASN A 272 15.14 14.65 14.29
C ASN A 272 16.53 14.15 13.82
N HIS A 273 17.46 15.07 13.54
CA HIS A 273 18.85 14.78 13.12
C HIS A 273 19.91 15.41 14.04
N PRO A 274 20.06 14.93 15.28
CA PRO A 274 20.98 15.52 16.27
C PRO A 274 22.46 15.47 15.84
N ASN A 275 22.85 14.48 15.03
CA ASN A 275 24.24 14.28 14.63
C ASN A 275 24.74 15.32 13.60
N ARG A 276 23.89 15.77 12.66
CA ARG A 276 24.25 16.79 11.65
C ARG A 276 24.49 18.14 12.32
N VAL A 277 23.60 18.49 13.24
CA VAL A 277 23.64 19.74 14.00
C VAL A 277 24.80 19.76 15.00
N ALA A 278 25.03 18.66 15.74
CA ALA A 278 26.16 18.57 16.67
C ALA A 278 27.53 18.66 15.95
N LEU A 279 27.67 18.03 14.78
CA LEU A 279 28.91 18.10 13.99
C LEU A 279 29.17 19.50 13.44
N SER A 280 28.14 20.20 12.95
CA SER A 280 28.29 21.57 12.44
C SER A 280 28.66 22.55 13.55
N ILE A 281 28.11 22.39 14.77
CA ILE A 281 28.47 23.19 15.95
C ILE A 281 29.95 22.98 16.33
N VAL A 282 30.42 21.74 16.38
CA VAL A 282 31.83 21.43 16.71
C VAL A 282 32.78 21.96 15.63
N LEU A 283 32.47 21.76 14.36
CA LEU A 283 33.28 22.28 13.25
C LEU A 283 33.34 23.81 13.25
N ASN A 284 32.23 24.48 13.53
CA ASN A 284 32.19 25.94 13.58
C ASN A 284 32.90 26.49 14.83
N GLY A 285 32.75 25.85 16.00
CA GLY A 285 33.49 26.20 17.21
C GLY A 285 35.00 26.06 17.02
N LEU A 286 35.47 24.98 16.39
CA LEU A 286 36.88 24.77 16.06
C LEU A 286 37.42 25.80 15.05
N LYS A 287 36.61 26.20 14.05
CA LYS A 287 36.97 27.25 13.09
C LYS A 287 37.09 28.63 13.74
N ILE A 288 36.17 28.98 14.64
CA ILE A 288 36.22 30.26 15.39
C ILE A 288 37.44 30.29 16.29
N PHE A 289 37.68 29.19 17.02
CA PHE A 289 38.85 29.05 17.87
C PHE A 289 40.15 29.20 17.07
N HIS A 290 40.27 28.50 15.94
CA HIS A 290 41.45 28.58 15.08
C HIS A 290 41.69 30.01 14.57
N ASN A 291 40.64 30.68 14.09
CA ASN A 291 40.77 32.04 13.55
C ASN A 291 41.11 33.08 14.63
N LYS A 292 40.46 33.02 15.80
CA LYS A 292 40.72 33.98 16.89
C LYS A 292 42.06 33.76 17.54
N TYR A 293 42.43 32.51 17.80
CA TYR A 293 43.73 32.19 18.38
C TYR A 293 44.86 32.56 17.40
N LYS A 294 44.68 32.31 16.10
CA LYS A 294 45.62 32.76 15.06
C LYS A 294 45.78 34.29 15.05
N ASN A 295 44.68 35.03 15.21
CA ASN A 295 44.72 36.49 15.25
C ASN A 295 45.38 37.02 16.53
N GLN A 296 45.03 36.48 17.71
CA GLN A 296 45.66 36.86 18.98
C GLN A 296 47.15 36.52 19.02
N PHE A 297 47.53 35.32 18.55
CA PHE A 297 48.92 34.90 18.41
C PHE A 297 49.70 35.79 17.44
N ASN A 298 49.08 36.24 16.34
CA ASN A 298 49.66 37.20 15.40
C ASN A 298 49.80 38.61 16.01
N THR A 299 48.83 39.08 16.79
CA THR A 299 48.89 40.39 17.47
C THR A 299 49.94 40.40 18.57
N GLU A 300 50.08 39.32 19.34
CA GLU A 300 51.13 39.15 20.35
C GLU A 300 52.53 38.98 19.73
N LEU A 301 52.61 38.35 18.54
CA LEU A 301 53.82 38.30 17.72
C LEU A 301 54.28 39.67 17.21
N GLN A 302 53.34 40.59 16.96
CA GLN A 302 53.63 41.96 16.52
C GLN A 302 53.95 42.90 17.70
N GLN A 303 53.28 42.74 18.85
CA GLN A 303 53.48 43.60 20.03
C GLN A 303 54.70 43.21 20.88
N LYS A 304 55.16 41.96 20.87
CA LYS A 304 56.40 41.53 21.55
C LYS A 304 57.37 40.95 20.53
N GLN A 305 58.54 41.58 20.38
CA GLN A 305 59.75 40.93 19.87
C GLN A 305 60.21 39.81 20.83
N ALA A 306 59.40 38.75 20.99
CA ALA A 306 59.67 37.67 21.91
C ALA A 306 60.64 36.64 21.27
N PRO A 307 61.72 36.22 21.98
CA PRO A 307 62.72 35.29 21.47
C PRO A 307 62.11 33.94 21.10
N SER A 308 62.63 33.30 20.04
CA SER A 308 62.05 32.08 19.44
C SER A 308 61.84 30.90 20.41
N LYS A 309 62.57 30.88 21.53
CA LYS A 309 62.45 29.89 22.60
C LYS A 309 61.09 29.92 23.32
N LYS A 310 60.59 31.11 23.70
CA LYS A 310 59.26 31.25 24.32
C LYS A 310 58.13 30.86 23.34
N ARG A 311 58.34 31.02 22.03
CA ARG A 311 57.39 30.62 20.96
C ARG A 311 57.26 29.10 20.87
N LEU A 312 58.38 28.38 20.97
CA LEU A 312 58.41 26.92 20.92
C LEU A 312 57.78 26.31 22.18
N ASP A 313 58.06 26.90 23.35
CA ASP A 313 57.50 26.43 24.62
C ASP A 313 55.99 26.61 24.69
N ILE A 314 55.44 27.73 24.20
CA ILE A 314 53.98 27.94 24.10
C ILE A 314 53.34 26.95 23.12
N LEU A 315 53.94 26.71 21.95
CA LEU A 315 53.41 25.72 20.99
C LEU A 315 53.48 24.27 21.51
N ILE A 316 54.55 23.92 22.23
CA ILE A 316 54.71 22.62 22.89
C ILE A 316 53.69 22.44 24.00
N ALA A 317 53.45 23.49 24.79
CA ALA A 317 52.41 23.54 25.81
C ALA A 317 51.01 23.31 25.23
N CYS A 318 50.66 24.03 24.16
CA CYS A 318 49.40 23.85 23.44
C CYS A 318 49.23 22.43 22.88
N LYS A 319 50.31 21.87 22.31
CA LYS A 319 50.33 20.49 21.80
C LYS A 319 50.14 19.47 22.93
N ARG A 320 50.81 19.65 24.07
CA ARG A 320 50.66 18.76 25.25
C ARG A 320 49.25 18.81 25.83
N VAL A 321 48.61 19.98 25.89
CA VAL A 321 47.23 20.12 26.39
C VAL A 321 46.24 19.42 25.44
N SER A 322 46.40 19.62 24.13
CA SER A 322 45.60 18.92 23.11
C SER A 322 45.77 17.40 23.18
N ASP A 323 47.02 16.91 23.24
CA ASP A 323 47.33 15.48 23.34
C ASP A 323 46.81 14.84 24.64
N ARG A 324 46.83 15.56 25.77
CA ARG A 324 46.28 15.08 27.05
C ARG A 324 44.75 14.95 27.01
N LYS A 325 44.04 15.93 26.45
CA LYS A 325 42.57 15.89 26.33
C LYS A 325 42.10 14.83 25.31
N ILE A 326 42.83 14.63 24.22
CA ILE A 326 42.56 13.58 23.22
C ILE A 326 42.79 12.18 23.83
N LYS A 327 43.86 11.98 24.62
CA LYS A 327 44.10 10.73 25.35
C LYS A 327 43.06 10.49 26.46
N GLY A 328 42.61 11.52 27.17
CA GLY A 328 41.56 11.43 28.18
C GLY A 328 40.21 10.91 27.63
N LYS A 329 39.80 11.34 26.43
CA LYS A 329 38.57 10.83 25.77
C LYS A 329 38.69 9.40 25.24
N LYS A 330 39.90 8.91 24.93
CA LYS A 330 40.13 7.49 24.57
C LYS A 330 40.01 6.55 25.78
N VAL A 331 40.40 7.01 26.97
CA VAL A 331 40.32 6.21 28.21
C VAL A 331 38.89 6.13 28.74
N SER A 332 38.05 7.16 28.57
CA SER A 332 36.64 7.10 29.00
C SER A 332 35.75 6.23 28.08
N LYS A 333 36.12 6.06 26.81
CA LYS A 333 35.44 5.11 25.89
C LYS A 333 35.82 3.64 26.12
N ALA A 334 36.89 3.35 26.87
CA ALA A 334 37.32 1.98 27.16
C ALA A 334 36.77 1.45 28.50
N LYS A 335 35.95 2.24 29.21
CA LYS A 335 35.34 1.90 30.51
C LYS A 335 33.81 2.05 30.53
N SER A 336 33.16 2.23 29.38
CA SER A 336 31.70 2.22 29.22
C SER A 336 31.27 1.14 28.26
#